data_AF-A0A7C9J3Q1-F1
#
_entry.id   AF-A0A7C9J3Q1-F1
#
_cell.length_a   1.000
_cell.length_b   1.000
_cell.length_c   1.000
_cell.angle_alpha   90.00
_cell.angle_beta   90.00
_cell.angle_gamma   90.00
#
_symmetry.space_group_name_H-M   'P 1'
#
loop_
_entity.id
_entity.type
_entity.pdbx_description
1 polymer ?
#
loop_
_entity_poly.entity_id
_entity_poly.type
_entity_poly.pdbx_seq_one_letter_code
_entity_poly.pdbx_strand_id
1 'polypeptide(L)' 'MNRTGSGAYDALADLRAAGHPIDLLDERQRDVFASLNQTEVTLLNSIKRRLDDVAPEVEGQELKLV' A
#
# COMPACT_ATOMS: atom_id res chain seq x y z
N MET A 1 -11.82 27.42 1.68
CA MET A 1 -11.81 26.34 2.71
C MET A 1 -13.12 25.58 2.55
N ASN A 2 -13.16 24.59 1.66
CA ASN A 2 -14.37 23.80 1.42
C ASN A 2 -14.33 22.57 2.30
N ARG A 3 -15.25 22.52 3.26
CA ARG A 3 -15.48 21.39 4.16
C ARG A 3 -16.10 20.24 3.37
N THR A 4 -15.36 19.15 3.17
CA THR A 4 -15.95 17.85 2.86
C THR A 4 -16.56 17.29 4.14
N GLY A 5 -17.89 17.15 4.19
CA GLY A 5 -18.47 16.02 4.95
C GLY A 5 -17.97 14.74 4.28
N SER A 6 -17.72 13.61 4.94
CA SER A 6 -18.30 12.95 6.10
C SER A 6 -17.23 11.95 6.61
N GLY A 7 -17.42 11.27 7.74
CA GLY A 7 -16.51 10.22 8.26
C GLY A 7 -16.44 8.95 7.41
N ALA A 8 -16.26 9.08 6.09
CA ALA A 8 -16.03 8.00 5.15
C ALA A 8 -14.58 7.56 5.23
N TYR A 9 -14.38 6.25 5.16
CA TYR A 9 -13.08 5.62 5.21
C TYR A 9 -12.23 5.99 3.99
N ASP A 10 -10.99 6.45 4.21
CA ASP A 10 -10.04 6.80 3.15
C ASP A 10 -9.04 5.66 2.94
N ALA A 11 -9.39 4.76 2.00
CA ALA A 11 -8.57 3.60 1.67
C ALA A 11 -7.19 3.99 1.13
N LEU A 12 -7.09 5.07 0.34
CA LEU A 12 -5.81 5.48 -0.25
C LEU A 12 -4.87 6.07 0.80
N ALA A 13 -5.40 6.80 1.79
CA ALA A 13 -4.61 7.29 2.91
C ALA A 13 -4.03 6.14 3.74
N ASP A 14 -4.86 5.14 4.09
CA ASP A 14 -4.44 3.98 4.88
C ASP A 14 -3.42 3.10 4.14
N LEU A 15 -3.63 2.85 2.85
CA LEU A 15 -2.67 2.11 2.03
C LEU A 15 -1.34 2.87 1.88
N ARG A 16 -1.38 4.18 1.70
CA ARG A 16 -0.15 5.01 1.66
C ARG A 16 0.57 4.98 3.00
N ALA A 17 -0.15 5.09 4.12
CA ALA A 17 0.43 5.01 5.45
C ALA A 17 1.09 3.64 5.74
N ALA A 18 0.56 2.56 5.14
CA ALA A 18 1.16 1.23 5.19
C ALA A 18 2.32 1.01 4.20
N GLY A 19 2.72 2.04 3.44
CA GLY A 19 3.87 1.98 2.53
C GLY A 19 3.57 1.30 1.19
N HIS A 20 2.30 1.18 0.78
CA HIS A 20 1.99 0.78 -0.59
C HIS A 20 2.35 1.90 -1.58
N PRO A 21 2.83 1.59 -2.79
CA PRO A 21 3.27 2.59 -3.78
C PRO A 21 2.08 3.23 -4.53
N ILE A 22 1.12 3.79 -3.79
CA ILE A 22 -0.10 4.39 -4.32
C ILE A 22 0.18 5.54 -5.29
N ASP A 23 1.31 6.23 -5.10
CA ASP A 23 1.72 7.36 -5.94
C ASP A 23 2.21 6.92 -7.35
N LEU A 24 2.54 5.64 -7.53
CA LEU A 24 2.92 5.07 -8.83
C LEU A 24 1.72 4.61 -9.67
N LEU A 25 0.54 4.54 -9.06
CA LEU A 25 -0.68 4.10 -9.73
C LEU A 25 -1.17 5.18 -10.70
N ASP A 26 -1.71 4.75 -11.84
CA ASP A 26 -2.50 5.63 -12.71
C ASP A 26 -3.88 5.95 -12.11
N GLU A 27 -4.63 6.86 -12.73
CA GLU A 27 -5.94 7.30 -12.23
C GLU A 27 -6.94 6.15 -12.11
N ARG A 28 -7.01 5.25 -13.10
CA ARG A 28 -7.96 4.13 -13.09
C ARG A 28 -7.60 3.12 -12.01
N GLN A 29 -6.31 2.88 -11.81
CA GLN A 29 -5.83 2.02 -10.73
C GLN A 29 -6.16 2.64 -9.37
N ARG A 30 -5.93 3.94 -9.18
CA ARG A 30 -6.29 4.64 -7.93
C ARG A 30 -7.77 4.55 -7.63
N ASP A 31 -8.64 4.67 -8.64
CA ASP A 31 -10.09 4.54 -8.44
C ASP A 31 -10.48 3.16 -7.91
N VAL A 32 -9.84 2.10 -8.40
CA VAL A 32 -10.06 0.74 -7.89
C VAL A 32 -9.66 0.66 -6.40
N PHE A 33 -8.47 1.16 -6.05
CA PHE A 33 -8.00 1.14 -4.66
C PHE A 33 -8.82 2.06 -3.74
N ALA A 34 -9.34 3.19 -4.25
CA ALA A 34 -10.21 4.10 -3.51
C ALA A 34 -11.59 3.48 -3.21
N SER A 35 -12.03 2.52 -4.02
CA SER A 35 -13.30 1.81 -3.82
C SER A 35 -13.24 0.74 -2.72
N LEU A 36 -12.04 0.40 -2.24
CA LEU A 36 -11.85 -0.63 -1.23
C LEU A 36 -12.44 -0.21 0.12
N ASN A 37 -13.04 -1.18 0.80
CA ASN A 37 -13.50 -0.99 2.17
C ASN A 37 -12.39 -1.27 3.20
N GLN A 38 -12.68 -0.96 4.47
CA GLN A 38 -11.72 -1.12 5.56
C GLN A 38 -11.21 -2.56 5.76
N THR A 39 -12.07 -3.56 5.56
CA THR A 39 -11.69 -4.97 5.68
C THR A 39 -10.70 -5.37 4.59
N GLU A 40 -10.93 -4.93 3.36
CA GLU A 40 -10.06 -5.19 2.22
C GLU A 40 -8.69 -4.53 2.39
N VAL A 41 -8.65 -3.27 2.82
CA VAL A 41 -7.39 -2.58 3.11
C VAL A 41 -6.64 -3.24 4.27
N THR A 42 -7.34 -3.65 5.32
CA THR A 42 -6.74 -4.39 6.44
C THR A 42 -6.10 -5.70 5.98
N LEU A 43 -6.77 -6.42 5.07
CA LEU A 43 -6.24 -7.64 4.48
C LEU A 43 -5.00 -7.37 3.62
N LEU A 44 -5.03 -6.37 2.75
CA LEU A 44 -3.89 -5.99 1.91
C LEU A 44 -2.67 -5.60 2.76
N ASN A 45 -2.88 -4.82 3.83
CA ASN A 45 -1.83 -4.46 4.77
C ASN A 45 -1.26 -5.68 5.52
N SER A 46 -2.12 -6.64 5.85
CA SER A 46 -1.69 -7.91 6.44
C SER A 46 -0.83 -8.76 5.50
N ILE A 47 -1.25 -8.86 4.23
CA ILE A 47 -0.49 -9.57 3.20
C ILE A 47 0.87 -8.90 2.99
N LYS A 48 0.90 -7.57 2.83
CA LYS A 48 2.14 -6.80 2.67
C LYS A 48 3.11 -7.06 3.82
N ARG A 49 2.67 -6.92 5.07
CA ARG A 49 3.52 -7.18 6.24
C ARG A 49 4.09 -8.60 6.23
N ARG A 50 3.27 -9.61 5.94
CA ARG A 50 3.74 -11.01 5.86
C ARG A 50 4.76 -11.23 4.75
N LEU A 51 4.65 -10.50 3.64
CA LEU A 51 5.64 -10.51 2.56
C LEU A 51 6.94 -9.80 2.97
N ASP A 52 6.82 -8.64 3.62
CA ASP A 52 7.96 -7.87 4.13
C ASP A 52 8.74 -8.68 5.19
N ASP A 53 8.04 -9.42 6.06
CA ASP A 53 8.63 -10.26 7.12
C ASP A 53 9.48 -11.43 6.57
N VAL A 54 9.15 -11.92 5.36
CA VAL A 54 9.87 -13.04 4.69
C VAL A 54 10.83 -12.57 3.61
N ALA A 55 10.89 -11.26 3.34
CA ALA A 55 11.83 -10.68 2.38
C ALA A 55 13.31 -10.56 2.84
N PRO A 56 13.75 -10.76 4.11
CA PRO A 56 15.11 -10.43 4.51
C PRO A 56 16.21 -11.44 4.09
N GLU A 57 16.08 -12.14 2.95
CA GLU A 57 17.15 -13.02 2.42
C GLU A 57 17.72 -12.59 1.06
N VAL A 58 17.27 -11.48 0.46
CA VAL A 58 17.78 -11.06 -0.87
C VAL A 58 18.15 -9.58 -0.95
N GLU A 59 18.55 -8.96 0.16
CA GLU A 59 19.33 -7.72 0.10
C GLU A 59 20.83 -8.05 -0.02
N GLY A 60 21.29 -8.13 -1.28
CA GLY A 60 22.69 -7.90 -1.62
C GLY A 60 23.69 -9.00 -1.25
N GLN A 61 23.64 -10.16 -1.91
CA GLN A 61 24.91 -10.76 -2.30
C GLN A 61 25.52 -9.87 -3.40
N GLU A 62 26.28 -8.84 -2.99
CA GLU A 62 27.37 -8.35 -3.83
C GLU A 62 28.35 -9.52 -4.00
N LEU A 63 28.07 -10.41 -4.95
CA LEU A 63 29.06 -11.27 -5.52
C LEU A 63 30.10 -10.33 -6.13
N LYS A 64 31.18 -10.08 -5.39
CA LYS A 64 32.44 -9.62 -5.98
C LYS A 64 32.87 -10.69 -6.98
N LEU A 65 32.39 -10.58 -8.22
CA LEU A 65 33.01 -11.25 -9.34
C LEU A 65 34.27 -10.44 -9.69
N VAL A 66 35.40 -11.03 -9.32
CA VAL A 66 36.78 -10.84 -9.82
C VAL A 66 37.36 -9.43 -9.88
#